data_AF-A0A8T4DUA2-F1
#
_entry.id   AF-A0A8T4DUA2-F1
#
_cell.length_a   1.000
_cell.length_b   1.000
_cell.length_c   1.000
_cell.angle_alpha   90.00
_cell.angle_beta   90.00
_cell.angle_gamma   90.00
#
_symmetry.space_group_name_H-M   'P 1'
#
loop_
_entity.id
_entity.type
_entity.pdbx_description
1 polymer ?
#
loop_
_entity_poly.entity_id
_entity_poly.type
_entity_poly.pdbx_seq_one_letter_code
_entity_poly.pdbx_strand_id
1 'polypeptide(L)'
;MNIIKKNTLLILAVIVLVLLVFMGTISYYIFIESSTQMQLSEATNEIYDDRISPDINQGLTVEVLRIRNRGLMEKMLIFGTRWKKTPSYYWIIDVDGKIADSSGFVGFGSSGTFITWDTLGMETKQNYYIGEETETSNVCISIIEQVNTGLFGRKTTTVEKEMIRLVYDFRTGRWSGDDSFMDSDGYGHYLGESYEVWLNLYQADFDHDGIPYWIEVNVLGTDPTVDDSTLDPDYDDIPTNWEWKWGYDPMTWDDHTNLDPDVDGIENTEEYQMRKYFANPFQPDIYIETDGMKRKNLRDINHVFWKESQQIVIERFAQHGIWVYIDDGWDDGPVNAGGELVPFIEEMDDVLGGQVKAFYDHNFADERKGIFRYVLIVNSAAWITPPQYNSFDTINIGTNKRLVRKSYGVFTPRYHRVVLAKKVIHELGHSIGLMPSSFAGVDIKKPVGIRYPSMPAQDYESLLNDYHSVMNYYWMGKDRKLVDYSDGSNGAPYDQDDWAHIYLPTFQTDAVNYEESVDETFEDFEIVNDYQGVQLKGWTYDQNLTHQYQQELTKLVYVKNAGCNMSVFINMEKGLNNSQDIRIYAMPNVSPTHTLWSLVAQGKLNSNREITFYSLQSRINQVKQIISST
;
A
#
# COMPACT_ATOMS: atom_id res chain seq x y z
N MET A 1 34.79 -61.16 -23.68
CA MET A 1 33.89 -60.51 -22.70
C MET A 1 33.37 -59.12 -23.12
N ASN A 2 33.71 -58.58 -24.31
CA ASN A 2 33.27 -57.25 -24.78
C ASN A 2 32.13 -57.25 -25.83
N ILE A 3 31.79 -58.41 -26.42
CA ILE A 3 30.71 -58.49 -27.43
C ILE A 3 29.33 -58.63 -26.77
N ILE A 4 29.25 -59.30 -25.61
CA ILE A 4 27.99 -59.52 -24.89
C ILE A 4 27.46 -58.20 -24.29
N LYS A 5 28.32 -57.35 -23.70
CA LYS A 5 27.91 -56.05 -23.12
C LYS A 5 27.33 -55.07 -24.14
N LYS A 6 27.80 -55.09 -25.40
CA LYS A 6 27.35 -54.15 -26.45
C LYS A 6 25.94 -54.48 -26.92
N ASN A 7 25.59 -55.76 -27.02
CA ASN A 7 24.24 -56.21 -27.37
C ASN A 7 23.25 -55.97 -26.22
N THR A 8 23.68 -56.12 -24.95
CA THR A 8 22.81 -55.80 -23.80
C THR A 8 22.48 -54.31 -23.72
N LEU A 9 23.46 -53.43 -24.02
CA LEU A 9 23.24 -51.98 -24.03
C LEU A 9 22.30 -51.55 -25.16
N LEU A 10 22.42 -52.18 -26.33
CA LEU A 10 21.54 -51.93 -27.48
C LEU A 10 20.10 -52.36 -27.17
N ILE A 11 19.91 -53.52 -26.54
CA ILE A 11 18.58 -54.01 -26.13
C ILE A 11 17.97 -53.08 -25.08
N LEU A 12 18.75 -52.59 -24.11
CA LEU A 12 18.26 -51.65 -23.10
C LEU A 12 17.84 -50.32 -23.72
N ALA A 13 18.62 -49.79 -24.67
CA ALA A 13 18.29 -48.56 -25.38
C ALA A 13 17.00 -48.70 -26.21
N VAL A 14 16.79 -49.85 -26.85
CA VAL A 14 15.55 -50.13 -27.59
C VAL A 14 14.35 -50.24 -26.64
N ILE A 15 14.50 -50.85 -25.46
CA ILE A 15 13.43 -50.93 -24.46
C ILE A 15 13.06 -49.53 -23.93
N VAL A 16 14.05 -48.68 -23.65
CA VAL A 16 13.81 -47.29 -23.21
C VAL A 16 13.10 -46.48 -24.31
N LEU A 17 13.51 -46.65 -25.56
CA LEU A 17 12.86 -45.98 -26.70
C LEU A 17 11.40 -46.42 -26.85
N VAL A 18 11.13 -47.72 -26.72
CA VAL A 18 9.76 -48.26 -26.78
C VAL A 18 8.91 -47.74 -25.62
N LEU A 19 9.46 -47.65 -24.40
CA LEU A 19 8.77 -47.06 -23.25
C LEU A 19 8.48 -45.57 -23.44
N LEU A 20 9.40 -44.81 -24.01
CA LEU A 20 9.20 -43.39 -24.31
C LEU A 20 8.13 -43.17 -25.39
N VAL A 21 8.12 -44.00 -26.43
CA VAL A 21 7.06 -43.96 -27.45
C VAL A 21 5.72 -44.37 -26.84
N PHE A 22 5.70 -45.39 -25.98
CA PHE A 22 4.48 -45.85 -25.31
C PHE A 22 3.92 -44.79 -24.34
N MET A 23 4.78 -44.15 -23.55
CA MET A 23 4.38 -43.01 -22.71
C MET A 23 3.91 -41.83 -23.56
N GLY A 24 4.62 -41.49 -24.63
CA GLY A 24 4.19 -40.44 -25.56
C GLY A 24 2.82 -40.72 -26.19
N THR A 25 2.53 -41.98 -26.53
CA THR A 25 1.21 -42.36 -27.04
C THR A 25 0.12 -42.33 -25.97
N ILE A 26 0.43 -42.67 -24.72
CA ILE A 26 -0.53 -42.56 -23.60
C ILE A 26 -0.80 -41.08 -23.29
N SER A 27 0.23 -40.24 -23.20
CA SER A 27 0.08 -38.80 -23.00
C SER A 27 -0.70 -38.14 -24.14
N TYR A 28 -0.46 -38.56 -25.39
CA TYR A 28 -1.23 -38.11 -26.54
C TYR A 28 -2.69 -38.57 -26.49
N TYR A 29 -2.95 -39.80 -26.02
CA TYR A 29 -4.31 -40.31 -25.87
C TYR A 29 -5.07 -39.60 -24.74
N ILE A 30 -4.42 -39.35 -23.60
CA ILE A 30 -4.97 -38.56 -22.49
C ILE A 30 -5.25 -37.12 -22.94
N PHE A 31 -4.35 -36.51 -23.73
CA PHE A 31 -4.54 -35.18 -24.29
C PHE A 31 -5.66 -35.13 -25.32
N ILE A 32 -5.79 -36.16 -26.17
CA ILE A 32 -6.94 -36.26 -27.07
C ILE A 32 -8.22 -36.43 -26.26
N GLU A 33 -8.26 -37.33 -25.28
CA GLU A 33 -9.45 -37.58 -24.47
C GLU A 33 -9.88 -36.33 -23.68
N SER A 34 -8.91 -35.57 -23.12
CA SER A 34 -9.18 -34.27 -22.48
C SER A 34 -9.68 -33.23 -23.49
N SER A 35 -9.06 -33.14 -24.68
CA SER A 35 -9.51 -32.21 -25.73
C SER A 35 -10.87 -32.59 -26.33
N THR A 36 -11.21 -33.88 -26.33
CA THR A 36 -12.51 -34.38 -26.79
C THR A 36 -13.58 -34.12 -25.73
N GLN A 37 -13.24 -34.20 -24.44
CA GLN A 37 -14.10 -33.71 -23.34
C GLN A 37 -14.32 -32.20 -23.43
N MET A 38 -13.29 -31.43 -23.78
CA MET A 38 -13.36 -29.98 -23.98
C MET A 38 -14.20 -29.58 -25.20
N GLN A 39 -14.32 -30.46 -26.21
CA GLN A 39 -15.18 -30.26 -27.39
C GLN A 39 -16.61 -30.82 -27.22
N LEU A 40 -16.88 -31.65 -26.22
CA LEU A 40 -18.20 -32.23 -25.95
C LEU A 40 -19.01 -31.45 -24.89
N SER A 41 -18.48 -30.37 -24.33
CA SER A 41 -19.19 -29.48 -23.40
C SER A 41 -19.90 -28.31 -24.09
N GLU A 42 -20.49 -28.54 -25.27
CA GLU A 42 -21.47 -27.58 -25.82
C GLU A 42 -22.84 -27.84 -25.20
N ALA A 43 -23.33 -26.82 -24.48
CA ALA A 43 -24.66 -26.64 -23.93
C ALA A 43 -25.15 -27.71 -22.94
N THR A 44 -24.46 -27.83 -21.80
CA THR A 44 -25.19 -28.05 -20.56
C THR A 44 -26.07 -26.82 -20.34
N ASN A 45 -27.38 -27.00 -20.13
CA ASN A 45 -28.16 -25.95 -19.47
C ASN A 45 -27.45 -25.71 -18.14
N GLU A 46 -26.66 -24.64 -18.02
CA GLU A 46 -26.04 -24.27 -16.74
C GLU A 46 -27.17 -24.08 -15.75
N ILE A 47 -27.25 -25.00 -14.79
CA ILE A 47 -28.20 -24.90 -13.69
C ILE A 47 -27.51 -24.02 -12.68
N TYR A 48 -27.91 -22.75 -12.65
CA TYR A 48 -27.48 -21.82 -11.62
C TYR A 48 -28.17 -22.15 -10.30
N ASP A 49 -27.41 -22.07 -9.21
CA ASP A 49 -27.92 -22.24 -7.86
C ASP A 49 -28.04 -20.87 -7.20
N ASP A 50 -29.27 -20.34 -7.14
CA ASP A 50 -29.51 -19.01 -6.56
C ASP A 50 -29.72 -19.03 -5.04
N ARG A 51 -29.40 -20.12 -4.34
CA ARG A 51 -29.38 -20.13 -2.88
C ARG A 51 -28.19 -19.31 -2.36
N ILE A 52 -28.35 -18.69 -1.19
CA ILE A 52 -27.30 -17.82 -0.62
C ILE A 52 -26.23 -18.64 0.12
N SER A 53 -26.67 -19.48 1.05
CA SER A 53 -25.78 -20.24 1.93
C SER A 53 -26.51 -21.50 2.42
N PRO A 54 -26.73 -22.50 1.54
CA PRO A 54 -27.57 -23.65 1.88
C PRO A 54 -26.95 -24.61 2.90
N ASP A 55 -25.63 -24.56 3.09
CA ASP A 55 -24.87 -25.53 3.87
C ASP A 55 -24.53 -25.04 5.30
N ILE A 56 -24.75 -23.76 5.60
CA ILE A 56 -24.56 -23.16 6.93
C ILE A 56 -25.58 -22.05 7.19
N ASN A 57 -26.00 -21.89 8.45
CA ASN A 57 -26.93 -20.82 8.85
C ASN A 57 -26.36 -19.44 8.50
N GLN A 58 -27.18 -18.58 7.92
CA GLN A 58 -26.77 -17.23 7.55
C GLN A 58 -26.46 -16.36 8.77
N GLY A 59 -25.32 -15.66 8.70
CA GLY A 59 -24.90 -14.69 9.69
C GLY A 59 -23.99 -13.65 9.06
N LEU A 60 -23.93 -12.47 9.67
CA LEU A 60 -23.02 -11.40 9.28
C LEU A 60 -22.10 -11.05 10.44
N THR A 61 -20.81 -11.01 10.18
CA THR A 61 -19.80 -10.51 11.09
C THR A 61 -19.35 -9.13 10.60
N VAL A 62 -19.34 -8.16 11.51
CA VAL A 62 -18.78 -6.83 11.27
C VAL A 62 -17.55 -6.68 12.14
N GLU A 63 -16.39 -6.51 11.52
CA GLU A 63 -15.13 -6.23 12.18
C GLU A 63 -14.77 -4.75 12.06
N VAL A 64 -14.35 -4.18 13.17
CA VAL A 64 -13.72 -2.86 13.24
C VAL A 64 -12.26 -3.11 13.56
N LEU A 65 -11.41 -2.97 12.55
CA LEU A 65 -10.00 -3.35 12.60
C LEU A 65 -9.16 -2.21 13.18
N ARG A 66 -9.45 -0.96 12.80
CA ARG A 66 -8.73 0.22 13.29
C ARG A 66 -9.65 1.43 13.28
N ILE A 67 -9.55 2.26 14.31
CA ILE A 67 -10.16 3.58 14.39
C ILE A 67 -9.04 4.57 14.70
N ARG A 68 -8.86 5.58 13.85
CA ARG A 68 -7.90 6.68 14.06
C ARG A 68 -8.63 8.00 14.20
N ASN A 69 -8.32 8.75 15.25
CA ASN A 69 -8.78 10.12 15.43
C ASN A 69 -7.83 11.09 14.72
N ARG A 70 -8.37 11.90 13.81
CA ARG A 70 -7.60 12.79 12.93
C ARG A 70 -7.16 14.10 13.58
N GLY A 71 -7.65 14.41 14.78
CA GLY A 71 -7.48 15.71 15.43
C GLY A 71 -6.14 15.92 16.17
N LEU A 72 -5.24 14.93 16.22
CA LEU A 72 -3.99 15.05 16.99
C LEU A 72 -3.06 16.10 16.40
N MET A 73 -2.88 16.10 15.08
CA MET A 73 -1.96 16.99 14.40
C MET A 73 -2.28 18.46 14.69
N GLU A 74 -3.55 18.89 14.55
CA GLU A 74 -3.95 20.26 14.86
C GLU A 74 -3.61 20.66 16.31
N LYS A 75 -3.83 19.75 17.26
CA LYS A 75 -3.49 19.96 18.69
C LYS A 75 -1.99 20.02 18.90
N MET A 76 -1.20 19.31 18.08
CA MET A 76 0.26 19.35 18.09
C MET A 76 0.79 20.65 17.49
N LEU A 77 0.14 21.25 16.50
CA LEU A 77 0.56 22.51 15.86
C LEU A 77 0.19 23.77 16.67
N ILE A 78 -0.74 23.65 17.62
CA ILE A 78 -1.12 24.72 18.55
C ILE A 78 -0.28 24.66 19.84
N PHE A 79 0.09 25.82 20.40
CA PHE A 79 0.78 25.89 21.68
C PHE A 79 -0.12 25.39 22.83
N GLY A 80 0.39 24.43 23.61
CA GLY A 80 -0.27 23.97 24.84
C GLY A 80 0.03 22.51 25.17
N THR A 81 -0.81 21.96 26.04
CA THR A 81 -0.74 20.57 26.51
C THR A 81 -1.97 19.73 26.09
N ARG A 82 -2.83 20.27 25.22
CA ARG A 82 -4.09 19.62 24.80
C ARG A 82 -3.85 18.28 24.10
N TRP A 83 -2.77 18.14 23.34
CA TRP A 83 -2.36 16.89 22.69
C TRP A 83 -2.13 15.73 23.68
N LYS A 84 -1.87 16.02 24.97
CA LYS A 84 -1.75 14.99 26.02
C LYS A 84 -3.10 14.39 26.44
N LYS A 85 -4.21 15.02 26.06
CA LYS A 85 -5.55 14.53 26.34
C LYS A 85 -5.99 13.71 25.13
N THR A 86 -5.82 12.40 25.24
CA THR A 86 -6.34 11.45 24.27
C THR A 86 -7.86 11.53 24.22
N PRO A 87 -8.47 11.35 23.03
CA PRO A 87 -9.91 11.22 22.91
C PRO A 87 -10.37 9.92 23.60
N SER A 88 -11.64 9.88 23.98
CA SER A 88 -12.30 8.72 24.58
C SER A 88 -13.50 8.38 23.72
N TYR A 89 -13.54 7.21 23.10
CA TYR A 89 -14.60 6.84 22.17
C TYR A 89 -14.88 5.34 22.14
N TYR A 90 -15.98 4.98 21.50
CA TYR A 90 -16.43 3.61 21.27
C TYR A 90 -17.30 3.59 20.01
N TRP A 91 -17.60 2.42 19.48
CA TRP A 91 -18.48 2.27 18.32
C TRP A 91 -19.87 1.75 18.71
N ILE A 92 -20.88 2.05 17.89
CA ILE A 92 -22.19 1.40 17.89
C ILE A 92 -22.39 0.83 16.49
N ILE A 93 -22.70 -0.47 16.39
CA ILE A 93 -23.01 -1.13 15.12
C ILE A 93 -24.48 -1.51 15.09
N ASP A 94 -25.19 -1.10 14.05
CA ASP A 94 -26.58 -1.49 13.77
C ASP A 94 -26.62 -2.32 12.48
N VAL A 95 -27.10 -3.56 12.56
CA VAL A 95 -27.36 -4.43 11.41
C VAL A 95 -28.85 -4.76 11.36
N ASP A 96 -29.56 -4.19 10.38
CA ASP A 96 -31.00 -4.36 10.19
C ASP A 96 -31.85 -4.13 11.46
N GLY A 97 -31.50 -3.13 12.27
CA GLY A 97 -32.16 -2.77 13.53
C GLY A 97 -31.65 -3.54 14.76
N LYS A 98 -30.65 -4.42 14.60
CA LYS A 98 -29.98 -5.12 15.70
C LYS A 98 -28.77 -4.29 16.12
N ILE A 99 -28.88 -3.65 17.27
CA ILE A 99 -27.86 -2.71 17.75
C ILE A 99 -26.90 -3.40 18.74
N ALA A 100 -25.61 -3.23 18.51
CA ALA A 100 -24.54 -3.54 19.45
C ALA A 100 -23.82 -2.25 19.87
N ASP A 101 -23.79 -1.99 21.18
CA ASP A 101 -23.07 -0.86 21.77
C ASP A 101 -21.82 -1.38 22.48
N SER A 102 -20.66 -0.95 22.00
CA SER A 102 -19.36 -1.39 22.54
C SER A 102 -18.94 -0.66 23.82
N SER A 103 -19.68 0.36 24.26
CA SER A 103 -19.43 1.07 25.51
C SER A 103 -19.45 0.10 26.70
N GLY A 104 -18.36 0.09 27.46
CA GLY A 104 -18.15 -0.82 28.59
C GLY A 104 -17.37 -2.08 28.24
N PHE A 105 -17.16 -2.37 26.94
CA PHE A 105 -16.60 -3.64 26.46
C PHE A 105 -15.31 -3.49 25.65
N VAL A 106 -14.95 -2.25 25.29
CA VAL A 106 -13.74 -1.94 24.51
C VAL A 106 -12.70 -1.17 25.30
N GLY A 107 -11.51 -1.09 24.71
CA GLY A 107 -10.32 -0.54 25.34
C GLY A 107 -9.65 -1.52 26.31
N PHE A 108 -8.37 -1.31 26.58
CA PHE A 108 -7.66 -2.12 27.56
C PHE A 108 -7.93 -1.63 28.99
N GLY A 109 -8.23 -2.58 29.88
CA GLY A 109 -8.49 -2.32 31.30
C GLY A 109 -9.94 -1.93 31.61
N SER A 110 -10.15 -1.16 32.67
CA SER A 110 -11.49 -0.83 33.18
C SER A 110 -12.08 0.46 32.60
N SER A 111 -11.62 0.93 31.44
CA SER A 111 -12.10 2.18 30.82
C SER A 111 -13.46 2.04 30.15
N GLY A 112 -13.75 0.85 29.59
CA GLY A 112 -14.95 0.62 28.79
C GLY A 112 -15.04 1.47 27.52
N THR A 113 -13.94 2.07 27.10
CA THR A 113 -13.80 2.94 25.92
C THR A 113 -12.35 2.88 25.43
N PHE A 114 -12.14 3.15 24.14
CA PHE A 114 -10.83 3.43 23.59
C PHE A 114 -10.34 4.80 24.10
N ILE A 115 -9.17 4.83 24.73
CA ILE A 115 -8.52 6.06 25.22
C ILE A 115 -7.18 6.20 24.50
N THR A 116 -7.23 6.39 23.19
CA THR A 116 -6.06 6.43 22.29
C THR A 116 -6.36 7.30 21.08
N TRP A 117 -5.33 7.72 20.36
CA TRP A 117 -5.53 8.39 19.06
C TRP A 117 -5.73 7.38 17.92
N ASP A 118 -5.28 6.15 18.10
CA ASP A 118 -5.24 5.11 17.08
C ASP A 118 -5.39 3.74 17.77
N THR A 119 -6.27 2.88 17.25
CA THR A 119 -6.59 1.58 17.83
C THR A 119 -5.94 0.40 17.11
N LEU A 120 -4.90 0.63 16.30
CA LEU A 120 -4.13 -0.46 15.68
C LEU A 120 -3.72 -1.53 16.74
N GLY A 121 -4.00 -2.81 16.48
CA GLY A 121 -3.81 -3.91 17.44
C GLY A 121 -4.90 -4.02 18.51
N MET A 122 -6.05 -3.38 18.31
CA MET A 122 -7.21 -3.41 19.20
C MET A 122 -8.50 -3.74 18.44
N GLU A 123 -8.40 -4.65 17.49
CA GLU A 123 -9.47 -5.09 16.61
C GLU A 123 -10.66 -5.61 17.43
N THR A 124 -11.87 -5.34 16.95
CA THR A 124 -13.11 -5.82 17.58
C THR A 124 -14.06 -6.36 16.54
N LYS A 125 -14.96 -7.25 16.95
CA LYS A 125 -15.98 -7.79 16.06
C LYS A 125 -17.31 -8.01 16.74
N GLN A 126 -18.37 -8.02 15.93
CA GLN A 126 -19.71 -8.37 16.35
C GLN A 126 -20.39 -9.27 15.31
N ASN A 127 -21.02 -10.33 15.82
CA ASN A 127 -21.77 -11.28 14.99
C ASN A 127 -23.27 -11.01 15.10
N TYR A 128 -23.96 -11.15 13.98
CA TYR A 128 -25.40 -10.99 13.86
C TYR A 128 -26.01 -12.22 13.18
N TYR A 129 -27.02 -12.81 13.81
CA TYR A 129 -27.88 -13.77 13.12
C TYR A 129 -28.67 -13.05 12.04
N ILE A 130 -28.72 -13.60 10.82
CA ILE A 130 -29.48 -13.06 9.70
C ILE A 130 -30.49 -14.13 9.28
N GLY A 131 -31.67 -13.72 8.78
CA GLY A 131 -32.64 -14.70 8.31
C GLY A 131 -32.10 -15.40 7.07
N GLU A 132 -32.31 -16.71 6.97
CA GLU A 132 -31.91 -17.48 5.77
C GLU A 132 -32.46 -16.86 4.48
N GLU A 133 -31.68 -16.97 3.41
CA GLU A 133 -31.99 -16.44 2.08
C GLU A 133 -32.21 -14.90 2.06
N THR A 134 -31.62 -14.17 3.01
CA THR A 134 -31.61 -12.70 2.96
C THR A 134 -30.52 -12.23 2.00
N GLU A 135 -30.91 -11.58 0.90
CA GLU A 135 -29.96 -11.12 -0.14
C GLU A 135 -29.00 -10.03 0.36
N THR A 136 -29.51 -9.09 1.15
CA THR A 136 -28.72 -7.93 1.60
C THR A 136 -29.03 -7.52 3.03
N SER A 137 -28.03 -6.96 3.72
CA SER A 137 -28.20 -6.34 5.04
C SER A 137 -27.69 -4.91 5.06
N ASN A 138 -28.43 -4.03 5.73
CA ASN A 138 -27.97 -2.67 6.01
C ASN A 138 -27.09 -2.69 7.26
N VAL A 139 -25.92 -2.08 7.17
CA VAL A 139 -24.95 -1.95 8.27
C VAL A 139 -24.68 -0.48 8.52
N CYS A 140 -24.74 -0.07 9.78
CA CYS A 140 -24.38 1.28 10.19
C CYS A 140 -23.35 1.20 11.32
N ILE A 141 -22.19 1.85 11.14
CA ILE A 141 -21.13 1.93 12.16
C ILE A 141 -21.00 3.39 12.61
N SER A 142 -21.40 3.68 13.85
CA SER A 142 -21.28 5.02 14.43
C SER A 142 -20.10 5.10 15.40
N ILE A 143 -19.27 6.13 15.29
CA ILE A 143 -18.21 6.43 16.26
C ILE A 143 -18.69 7.48 17.26
N ILE A 144 -18.76 7.09 18.54
CA ILE A 144 -19.27 7.94 19.62
C ILE A 144 -18.12 8.40 20.51
N GLU A 145 -17.90 9.72 20.55
CA GLU A 145 -16.86 10.33 21.40
C GLU A 145 -17.46 10.88 22.70
N GLN A 146 -16.80 10.57 23.82
CA GLN A 146 -17.09 11.12 25.13
C GLN A 146 -16.36 12.45 25.34
N VAL A 147 -17.12 13.54 25.37
CA VAL A 147 -16.61 14.90 25.51
C VAL A 147 -16.89 15.43 26.91
N ASN A 148 -15.85 15.89 27.61
CA ASN A 148 -15.99 16.53 28.91
C ASN A 148 -16.56 17.96 28.76
N THR A 149 -17.67 18.24 29.44
CA THR A 149 -18.41 19.51 29.42
C THR A 149 -18.59 20.11 30.83
N GLY A 150 -19.05 21.37 30.88
CA GLY A 150 -19.34 22.10 32.12
C GLY A 150 -18.12 22.78 32.77
N LEU A 151 -18.38 23.56 33.84
CA LEU A 151 -17.34 24.26 34.58
C LEU A 151 -16.35 23.25 35.19
N PHE A 152 -15.08 23.33 34.81
CA PHE A 152 -14.01 22.38 35.17
C PHE A 152 -14.12 20.96 34.59
N GLY A 153 -14.96 20.71 33.58
CA GLY A 153 -15.04 19.39 32.91
C GLY A 153 -15.59 18.27 33.80
N ARG A 154 -16.52 18.59 34.70
CA ARG A 154 -17.12 17.63 35.66
C ARG A 154 -18.31 16.85 35.09
N LYS A 155 -18.73 17.14 33.85
CA LYS A 155 -19.78 16.40 33.15
C LYS A 155 -19.18 15.77 31.90
N THR A 156 -19.74 14.66 31.47
CA THR A 156 -19.37 14.01 30.21
C THR A 156 -20.63 13.87 29.38
N THR A 157 -20.53 14.21 28.10
CA THR A 157 -21.60 14.06 27.10
C THR A 157 -21.06 13.24 25.95
N THR A 158 -21.87 12.35 25.39
CA THR A 158 -21.54 11.62 24.17
C THR A 158 -21.95 12.42 22.94
N VAL A 159 -21.13 12.37 21.90
CA VAL A 159 -21.38 13.00 20.61
C VAL A 159 -21.04 11.97 19.54
N GLU A 160 -21.97 11.72 18.62
CA GLU A 160 -21.69 10.95 17.42
C GLU A 160 -20.82 11.81 16.50
N LYS A 161 -19.67 11.26 16.12
CA LYS A 161 -18.63 11.96 15.36
C LYS A 161 -18.53 11.52 13.92
N GLU A 162 -18.81 10.25 13.68
CA GLU A 162 -18.89 9.65 12.35
C GLU A 162 -20.02 8.63 12.32
N MET A 163 -20.54 8.40 11.12
CA MET A 163 -21.49 7.35 10.83
C MET A 163 -21.22 6.82 9.42
N ILE A 164 -20.92 5.52 9.33
CA ILE A 164 -20.63 4.81 8.08
C ILE A 164 -21.84 3.95 7.74
N ARG A 165 -22.38 4.07 6.54
CA ARG A 165 -23.58 3.37 6.06
C ARG A 165 -23.22 2.45 4.91
N LEU A 166 -23.41 1.15 5.11
CA LEU A 166 -23.10 0.11 4.14
C LEU A 166 -24.32 -0.77 3.86
N VAL A 167 -24.33 -1.38 2.68
CA VAL A 167 -25.26 -2.45 2.28
C VAL A 167 -24.41 -3.63 1.83
N TYR A 168 -24.44 -4.70 2.62
CA TYR A 168 -23.73 -5.96 2.34
C TYR A 168 -24.59 -6.88 1.47
N ASP A 169 -24.04 -7.48 0.42
CA ASP A 169 -24.68 -8.44 -0.49
C ASP A 169 -24.14 -9.85 -0.21
N PHE A 170 -24.98 -10.74 0.32
CA PHE A 170 -24.58 -12.09 0.72
C PHE A 170 -24.25 -13.03 -0.44
N ARG A 171 -24.68 -12.69 -1.66
CA ARG A 171 -24.32 -13.46 -2.85
C ARG A 171 -22.89 -13.20 -3.26
N THR A 172 -22.41 -11.98 -3.03
CA THR A 172 -21.12 -11.53 -3.55
C THR A 172 -20.07 -11.33 -2.48
N GLY A 173 -20.45 -11.30 -1.20
CA GLY A 173 -19.53 -11.01 -0.09
C GLY A 173 -19.03 -9.56 -0.08
N ARG A 174 -19.61 -8.72 -0.94
CA ARG A 174 -19.21 -7.32 -1.11
C ARG A 174 -20.23 -6.39 -0.48
N TRP A 175 -19.79 -5.17 -0.19
CA TRP A 175 -20.67 -4.11 0.27
C TRP A 175 -20.55 -2.84 -0.59
N SER A 176 -21.54 -1.96 -0.43
CA SER A 176 -21.62 -0.65 -1.07
C SER A 176 -22.13 0.40 -0.07
N GLY A 177 -21.96 1.68 -0.35
CA GLY A 177 -22.44 2.77 0.49
C GLY A 177 -21.37 3.84 0.68
N ASP A 178 -21.11 4.22 1.93
CA ASP A 178 -20.05 5.16 2.28
C ASP A 178 -18.64 4.57 2.09
N ASP A 179 -18.52 3.23 2.03
CA ASP A 179 -17.35 2.48 1.56
C ASP A 179 -17.83 1.46 0.52
N SER A 180 -17.03 1.22 -0.51
CA SER A 180 -17.33 0.25 -1.57
C SER A 180 -16.08 -0.17 -2.33
N PHE A 181 -16.15 -1.31 -3.02
CA PHE A 181 -15.05 -1.78 -3.86
C PHE A 181 -14.63 -0.70 -4.89
N MET A 182 -13.35 -0.34 -4.89
CA MET A 182 -12.74 0.66 -5.79
C MET A 182 -13.22 2.11 -5.57
N ASP A 183 -13.59 2.47 -4.34
CA ASP A 183 -13.83 3.86 -3.98
C ASP A 183 -12.53 4.68 -3.85
N SER A 184 -12.67 5.93 -3.39
CA SER A 184 -11.56 6.89 -3.38
C SER A 184 -10.53 6.61 -2.31
N ASP A 185 -10.94 5.96 -1.22
CA ASP A 185 -10.16 5.75 0.01
C ASP A 185 -9.73 4.30 0.25
N GLY A 186 -10.20 3.38 -0.57
CA GLY A 186 -9.77 1.98 -0.58
C GLY A 186 -10.78 1.09 0.13
N TYR A 187 -10.97 -0.12 -0.40
CA TYR A 187 -12.03 -1.00 0.06
C TYR A 187 -11.81 -1.49 1.49
N GLY A 188 -12.80 -1.28 2.37
CA GLY A 188 -12.70 -1.58 3.80
C GLY A 188 -11.96 -0.49 4.59
N HIS A 189 -11.84 0.71 4.04
CA HIS A 189 -11.21 1.87 4.65
C HIS A 189 -12.03 3.14 4.37
N TYR A 190 -12.56 3.73 5.44
CA TYR A 190 -13.34 4.96 5.40
C TYR A 190 -12.58 6.14 6.00
N LEU A 191 -12.32 7.17 5.20
CA LEU A 191 -11.72 8.44 5.62
C LEU A 191 -12.80 9.51 5.91
N GLY A 192 -13.29 9.55 7.16
CA GLY A 192 -14.23 10.56 7.65
C GLY A 192 -13.58 11.89 8.07
N GLU A 193 -14.39 12.90 8.43
CA GLU A 193 -13.90 14.23 8.82
C GLU A 193 -13.14 14.24 10.16
N SER A 194 -13.63 13.50 11.15
CA SER A 194 -13.13 13.43 12.53
C SER A 194 -12.39 12.12 12.80
N TYR A 195 -12.85 11.02 12.22
CA TYR A 195 -12.27 9.69 12.37
C TYR A 195 -12.10 9.01 11.03
N GLU A 196 -11.10 8.15 10.98
CA GLU A 196 -10.80 7.23 9.90
C GLU A 196 -10.93 5.80 10.44
N VAL A 197 -11.51 4.89 9.66
CA VAL A 197 -11.90 3.55 10.13
C VAL A 197 -11.55 2.48 9.10
N TRP A 198 -10.86 1.43 9.53
CA TRP A 198 -10.68 0.20 8.76
C TRP A 198 -11.66 -0.85 9.28
N LEU A 199 -12.32 -1.53 8.36
CA LEU A 199 -13.41 -2.45 8.62
C LEU A 199 -13.38 -3.64 7.67
N ASN A 200 -14.00 -4.73 8.10
CA ASN A 200 -14.23 -5.89 7.26
C ASN A 200 -15.60 -6.48 7.58
N LEU A 201 -16.38 -6.80 6.54
CA LEU A 201 -17.66 -7.47 6.68
C LEU A 201 -17.57 -8.81 5.98
N TYR A 202 -17.98 -9.88 6.67
CA TYR A 202 -17.99 -11.21 6.09
C TYR A 202 -19.11 -12.05 6.67
N GLN A 203 -19.59 -13.02 5.92
CA GLN A 203 -20.69 -13.88 6.29
C GLN A 203 -20.24 -15.19 6.92
N ALA A 204 -21.18 -15.93 7.50
CA ALA A 204 -20.95 -17.33 7.83
C ALA A 204 -20.57 -18.10 6.56
N ASP A 205 -19.57 -18.94 6.70
CA ASP A 205 -18.89 -19.61 5.60
C ASP A 205 -18.60 -21.06 6.02
N PHE A 206 -18.87 -22.02 5.14
CA PHE A 206 -18.97 -23.44 5.50
C PHE A 206 -17.60 -24.12 5.61
N ASP A 207 -16.71 -23.88 4.67
CA ASP A 207 -15.33 -24.39 4.66
C ASP A 207 -14.31 -23.39 5.21
N HIS A 208 -14.71 -22.12 5.36
CA HIS A 208 -13.94 -21.01 5.94
C HIS A 208 -12.85 -20.45 5.04
N ASP A 209 -13.04 -20.48 3.72
CA ASP A 209 -12.11 -19.91 2.75
C ASP A 209 -12.29 -18.39 2.51
N GLY A 210 -13.43 -17.84 2.96
CA GLY A 210 -13.80 -16.44 2.86
C GLY A 210 -14.56 -16.07 1.58
N ILE A 211 -14.84 -17.03 0.70
CA ILE A 211 -15.55 -16.85 -0.56
C ILE A 211 -17.03 -17.26 -0.36
N PRO A 212 -18.00 -16.43 -0.77
CA PRO A 212 -19.41 -16.80 -0.68
C PRO A 212 -19.76 -18.02 -1.54
N TYR A 213 -20.50 -18.98 -0.97
CA TYR A 213 -21.13 -20.10 -1.69
C TYR A 213 -21.65 -19.74 -3.09
N TRP A 214 -22.41 -18.63 -3.20
CA TRP A 214 -22.99 -18.23 -4.48
C TRP A 214 -21.94 -17.82 -5.51
N ILE A 215 -20.83 -17.19 -5.09
CA ILE A 215 -19.68 -16.89 -5.96
C ILE A 215 -19.02 -18.19 -6.42
N GLU A 216 -18.77 -19.09 -5.50
CA GLU A 216 -18.10 -20.36 -5.80
C GLU A 216 -18.86 -21.16 -6.84
N VAL A 217 -20.15 -21.40 -6.61
CA VAL A 217 -20.95 -22.26 -7.48
C VAL A 217 -21.28 -21.61 -8.82
N ASN A 218 -21.54 -20.29 -8.84
CA ASN A 218 -22.06 -19.64 -10.05
C ASN A 218 -21.02 -18.83 -10.83
N VAL A 219 -19.87 -18.47 -10.24
CA VAL A 219 -18.88 -17.60 -10.87
C VAL A 219 -17.51 -18.26 -11.00
N LEU A 220 -16.99 -18.85 -9.93
CA LEU A 220 -15.65 -19.47 -9.93
C LEU A 220 -15.66 -20.93 -10.37
N GLY A 221 -16.76 -21.65 -10.12
CA GLY A 221 -16.87 -23.09 -10.34
C GLY A 221 -16.08 -23.93 -9.32
N THR A 222 -15.83 -23.39 -8.12
CA THR A 222 -15.16 -24.05 -6.99
C THR A 222 -16.13 -24.89 -6.16
N ASP A 223 -15.61 -25.75 -5.27
CA ASP A 223 -16.42 -26.63 -4.42
C ASP A 223 -16.64 -25.96 -3.05
N PRO A 224 -17.87 -25.49 -2.72
CA PRO A 224 -18.15 -24.70 -1.51
C PRO A 224 -18.14 -25.53 -0.21
N THR A 225 -17.50 -26.69 -0.26
CA THR A 225 -17.29 -27.60 0.87
C THR A 225 -15.82 -27.87 1.14
N VAL A 226 -14.93 -27.19 0.41
CA VAL A 226 -13.48 -27.39 0.41
C VAL A 226 -12.81 -26.02 0.51
N ASP A 227 -11.91 -25.87 1.48
CA ASP A 227 -11.17 -24.63 1.67
C ASP A 227 -10.24 -24.36 0.47
N ASP A 228 -10.67 -23.45 -0.40
CA ASP A 228 -9.98 -23.08 -1.63
C ASP A 228 -9.14 -21.79 -1.46
N SER A 229 -9.03 -21.27 -0.23
CA SER A 229 -8.38 -19.98 0.08
C SER A 229 -6.89 -19.94 -0.23
N THR A 230 -6.26 -21.10 -0.41
CA THR A 230 -4.83 -21.22 -0.73
C THR A 230 -4.57 -21.87 -2.09
N LEU A 231 -5.64 -22.16 -2.85
CA LEU A 231 -5.50 -22.64 -4.21
C LEU A 231 -5.03 -21.52 -5.13
N ASP A 232 -4.11 -21.89 -6.01
CA ASP A 232 -3.58 -21.09 -7.11
C ASP A 232 -3.74 -21.96 -8.38
N PRO A 233 -4.92 -21.92 -9.03
CA PRO A 233 -5.27 -22.85 -10.11
C PRO A 233 -4.52 -22.57 -11.42
N ASP A 234 -4.07 -21.33 -11.64
CA ASP A 234 -3.37 -20.88 -12.83
C ASP A 234 -1.86 -20.70 -12.64
N TYR A 235 -1.37 -20.88 -11.42
CA TYR A 235 0.04 -20.95 -11.02
C TYR A 235 0.78 -19.61 -11.20
N ASP A 236 0.16 -18.53 -10.74
CA ASP A 236 0.73 -17.18 -10.78
C ASP A 236 1.20 -16.64 -9.41
N ASP A 237 1.29 -17.53 -8.42
CA ASP A 237 1.76 -17.31 -7.05
C ASP A 237 0.82 -16.48 -6.16
N ILE A 238 -0.40 -16.17 -6.63
CA ILE A 238 -1.46 -15.51 -5.86
C ILE A 238 -2.63 -16.48 -5.63
N PRO A 239 -3.18 -16.55 -4.41
CA PRO A 239 -4.30 -17.45 -4.14
C PRO A 239 -5.66 -16.88 -4.57
N THR A 240 -6.57 -17.81 -4.86
CA THR A 240 -7.96 -17.58 -5.28
C THR A 240 -8.70 -16.56 -4.42
N ASN A 241 -8.53 -16.60 -3.09
CA ASN A 241 -9.24 -15.67 -2.20
C ASN A 241 -8.77 -14.21 -2.35
N TRP A 242 -7.49 -13.97 -2.61
CA TRP A 242 -6.93 -12.65 -2.85
C TRP A 242 -7.42 -12.13 -4.19
N GLU A 243 -7.35 -12.97 -5.22
CA GLU A 243 -7.80 -12.63 -6.55
C GLU A 243 -9.29 -12.31 -6.61
N TRP A 244 -10.12 -13.15 -6.01
CA TRP A 244 -11.55 -12.89 -5.88
C TRP A 244 -11.82 -11.57 -5.14
N LYS A 245 -11.17 -11.35 -3.99
CA LYS A 245 -11.35 -10.14 -3.17
C LYS A 245 -11.06 -8.89 -4.00
N TRP A 246 -9.97 -8.89 -4.75
CA TRP A 246 -9.51 -7.75 -5.55
C TRP A 246 -9.99 -7.75 -7.00
N GLY A 247 -10.83 -8.72 -7.38
CA GLY A 247 -11.46 -8.75 -8.70
C GLY A 247 -10.54 -9.17 -9.86
N TYR A 248 -9.46 -9.90 -9.56
CA TYR A 248 -8.66 -10.67 -10.52
C TYR A 248 -9.37 -11.99 -10.88
N ASP A 249 -8.91 -12.68 -11.93
CA ASP A 249 -9.52 -13.94 -12.43
C ASP A 249 -8.70 -15.15 -11.97
N PRO A 250 -9.15 -15.94 -10.97
CA PRO A 250 -8.33 -17.02 -10.39
C PRO A 250 -7.98 -18.19 -11.32
N MET A 251 -8.39 -18.10 -12.58
CA MET A 251 -8.20 -19.15 -13.57
C MET A 251 -7.34 -18.68 -14.74
N THR A 252 -6.89 -17.42 -14.73
CA THR A 252 -6.18 -16.77 -15.82
C THR A 252 -4.89 -16.13 -15.31
N TRP A 253 -3.77 -16.85 -15.53
CA TRP A 253 -2.44 -16.38 -15.16
C TRP A 253 -2.21 -14.90 -15.50
N ASP A 254 -1.90 -14.12 -14.47
CA ASP A 254 -1.52 -12.72 -14.51
C ASP A 254 -0.08 -12.54 -14.01
N ASP A 255 0.67 -11.59 -14.57
CA ASP A 255 2.00 -11.21 -14.05
C ASP A 255 1.93 -10.39 -12.74
N HIS A 256 1.36 -10.98 -11.67
CA HIS A 256 1.20 -10.33 -10.37
C HIS A 256 2.51 -9.89 -9.74
N THR A 257 3.63 -10.55 -10.10
CA THR A 257 4.98 -10.17 -9.66
C THR A 257 5.39 -8.78 -10.12
N ASN A 258 4.85 -8.29 -11.24
CA ASN A 258 5.17 -6.96 -11.77
C ASN A 258 3.96 -6.01 -11.77
N LEU A 259 2.78 -6.50 -11.39
CA LEU A 259 1.52 -5.75 -11.47
C LEU A 259 1.42 -4.79 -10.29
N ASP A 260 1.35 -3.49 -10.57
CA ASP A 260 1.29 -2.39 -9.61
C ASP A 260 0.29 -1.34 -10.15
N PRO A 261 -1.03 -1.55 -9.94
CA PRO A 261 -2.08 -0.70 -10.51
C PRO A 261 -2.12 0.74 -9.99
N ASP A 262 -1.67 0.99 -8.75
CA ASP A 262 -1.68 2.31 -8.13
C ASP A 262 -0.34 3.06 -8.21
N VAL A 263 0.71 2.36 -8.66
CA VAL A 263 2.04 2.90 -8.96
C VAL A 263 2.68 3.48 -7.70
N ASP A 264 2.52 2.80 -6.58
CA ASP A 264 3.17 3.17 -5.31
C ASP A 264 4.54 2.51 -5.12
N GLY A 265 4.84 1.49 -5.94
CA GLY A 265 6.07 0.71 -5.90
C GLY A 265 5.95 -0.52 -5.01
N ILE A 266 4.74 -1.03 -4.79
CA ILE A 266 4.48 -2.29 -4.10
C ILE A 266 3.69 -3.16 -5.06
N GLU A 267 4.33 -4.18 -5.64
CA GLU A 267 3.64 -5.03 -6.61
C GLU A 267 2.60 -5.93 -5.94
N ASN A 268 1.63 -6.46 -6.70
CA ASN A 268 0.49 -7.21 -6.17
C ASN A 268 0.91 -8.44 -5.34
N THR A 269 2.05 -9.06 -5.66
CA THR A 269 2.66 -10.12 -4.82
C THR A 269 3.15 -9.62 -3.47
N GLU A 270 3.65 -8.39 -3.40
CA GLU A 270 4.09 -7.73 -2.17
C GLU A 270 2.89 -7.23 -1.36
N GLU A 271 1.88 -6.66 -2.02
CA GLU A 271 0.58 -6.32 -1.42
C GLU A 271 -0.06 -7.54 -0.75
N TYR A 272 -0.05 -8.71 -1.41
CA TYR A 272 -0.54 -9.95 -0.81
C TYR A 272 0.26 -10.35 0.45
N GLN A 273 1.58 -10.14 0.48
CA GLN A 273 2.39 -10.35 1.69
C GLN A 273 1.97 -9.38 2.80
N MET A 274 1.58 -8.17 2.45
CA MET A 274 1.14 -7.12 3.37
C MET A 274 -0.36 -7.12 3.69
N ARG A 275 -1.14 -8.11 3.22
CA ARG A 275 -2.60 -8.21 3.44
C ARG A 275 -3.07 -8.05 4.89
N LYS A 276 -2.26 -8.46 5.88
CA LYS A 276 -2.58 -8.32 7.31
C LYS A 276 -2.35 -6.90 7.85
N TYR A 277 -1.72 -6.06 7.03
CA TYR A 277 -1.40 -4.66 7.27
C TYR A 277 -2.16 -3.75 6.30
N PHE A 278 -3.38 -4.17 5.95
CA PHE A 278 -4.39 -3.40 5.20
C PHE A 278 -4.02 -3.05 3.75
N ALA A 279 -3.05 -3.76 3.18
CA ALA A 279 -2.66 -3.66 1.79
C ALA A 279 -3.86 -3.76 0.83
N ASN A 280 -3.88 -2.90 -0.17
CA ASN A 280 -4.88 -2.79 -1.21
C ASN A 280 -4.20 -2.43 -2.54
N PRO A 281 -4.21 -3.32 -3.55
CA PRO A 281 -3.52 -3.12 -4.84
C PRO A 281 -3.96 -1.91 -5.69
N PHE A 282 -4.94 -1.14 -5.23
CA PHE A 282 -5.53 -0.03 -5.98
C PHE A 282 -5.51 1.29 -5.18
N GLN A 283 -4.71 1.34 -4.12
CA GLN A 283 -4.68 2.45 -3.19
C GLN A 283 -3.25 2.72 -2.73
N PRO A 284 -2.66 3.86 -3.14
CA PRO A 284 -1.27 4.15 -2.84
C PRO A 284 -0.94 4.14 -1.34
N ASP A 285 0.03 3.32 -0.99
CA ASP A 285 0.45 3.06 0.37
C ASP A 285 1.95 3.39 0.58
N ILE A 286 2.30 3.70 1.82
CA ILE A 286 3.68 3.86 2.28
C ILE A 286 3.83 3.07 3.57
N TYR A 287 4.68 2.05 3.52
CA TYR A 287 5.08 1.30 4.70
C TYR A 287 6.40 1.85 5.27
N ILE A 288 6.42 2.05 6.58
CA ILE A 288 7.60 2.50 7.32
C ILE A 288 7.85 1.53 8.47
N GLU A 289 9.08 1.05 8.57
CA GLU A 289 9.56 0.38 9.77
C GLU A 289 10.41 1.38 10.55
N THR A 290 10.24 1.47 11.87
CA THR A 290 11.02 2.42 12.65
C THR A 290 11.65 1.86 13.91
N ASP A 291 12.95 2.13 14.02
CA ASP A 291 13.75 1.83 15.19
C ASP A 291 14.22 3.10 15.89
N GLY A 292 14.61 2.92 17.16
CA GLY A 292 15.19 3.95 17.98
C GLY A 292 16.62 3.66 18.40
N MET A 293 17.23 4.63 19.07
CA MET A 293 18.56 4.51 19.66
C MET A 293 18.48 4.55 21.18
N LYS A 294 19.27 3.68 21.84
CA LYS A 294 19.45 3.72 23.29
C LYS A 294 19.94 5.09 23.74
N ARG A 295 19.48 5.50 24.93
CA ARG A 295 19.87 6.77 25.56
C ARG A 295 21.34 6.74 25.95
N LYS A 296 22.05 7.88 25.85
CA LYS A 296 23.41 8.00 26.42
C LYS A 296 23.43 7.76 27.93
N ASN A 297 22.43 8.29 28.62
CA ASN A 297 22.26 8.21 30.07
C ASN A 297 20.84 8.66 30.49
N LEU A 298 20.54 8.60 31.80
CA LEU A 298 19.24 8.95 32.36
C LEU A 298 18.77 10.41 32.15
N ARG A 299 19.63 11.33 31.70
CA ARG A 299 19.26 12.73 31.38
C ARG A 299 19.00 12.97 29.90
N ASP A 300 19.36 12.01 29.05
CA ASP A 300 19.12 12.08 27.62
C ASP A 300 17.61 11.99 27.29
N ILE A 301 17.21 12.29 26.07
CA ILE A 301 15.85 11.92 25.62
C ILE A 301 15.80 10.46 25.19
N ASN A 302 14.59 9.92 25.03
CA ASN A 302 14.41 8.73 24.22
C ASN A 302 14.55 9.14 22.75
N HIS A 303 15.37 8.41 22.00
CA HIS A 303 15.50 8.56 20.55
C HIS A 303 14.57 7.51 19.92
N VAL A 304 13.30 7.86 19.77
CA VAL A 304 12.25 6.99 19.22
C VAL A 304 11.33 7.82 18.34
N PHE A 305 10.68 7.18 17.38
CA PHE A 305 9.68 7.86 16.56
C PHE A 305 8.40 7.99 17.37
N TRP A 306 8.19 9.14 18.02
CA TRP A 306 7.05 9.30 18.91
C TRP A 306 5.73 9.13 18.17
N LYS A 307 4.74 8.46 18.80
CA LYS A 307 3.38 8.32 18.27
C LYS A 307 2.76 9.64 17.79
N GLU A 308 2.98 10.75 18.50
CA GLU A 308 2.45 12.04 18.05
C GLU A 308 3.19 12.63 16.84
N SER A 309 4.39 12.14 16.53
CA SER A 309 5.11 12.49 15.29
C SER A 309 4.64 11.61 14.15
N GLN A 310 4.53 10.29 14.38
CA GLN A 310 3.95 9.32 13.44
C GLN A 310 2.57 9.78 12.95
N GLN A 311 1.67 10.14 13.87
CA GLN A 311 0.31 10.60 13.54
C GLN A 311 0.27 11.93 12.77
N ILE A 312 1.31 12.77 12.86
CA ILE A 312 1.41 13.97 11.99
C ILE A 312 1.76 13.53 10.56
N VAL A 313 2.67 12.57 10.39
CA VAL A 313 3.03 12.03 9.07
C VAL A 313 1.80 11.36 8.44
N ILE A 314 1.16 10.43 9.16
CA ILE A 314 -0.04 9.71 8.69
C ILE A 314 -1.12 10.70 8.26
N GLU A 315 -1.46 11.68 9.10
CA GLU A 315 -2.52 12.63 8.78
C GLU A 315 -2.18 13.53 7.59
N ARG A 316 -0.90 13.84 7.34
CA ARG A 316 -0.49 14.66 6.19
C ARG A 316 -0.70 13.91 4.89
N PHE A 317 -0.17 12.71 4.77
CA PHE A 317 -0.33 11.90 3.57
C PHE A 317 -1.80 11.48 3.35
N ALA A 318 -2.55 11.22 4.42
CA ALA A 318 -3.97 10.92 4.32
C ALA A 318 -4.79 12.06 3.68
N GLN A 319 -4.39 13.32 3.87
CA GLN A 319 -5.03 14.48 3.22
C GLN A 319 -4.80 14.53 1.70
N HIS A 320 -3.84 13.75 1.20
CA HIS A 320 -3.49 13.59 -0.21
C HIS A 320 -3.88 12.21 -0.77
N GLY A 321 -4.65 11.41 -0.02
CA GLY A 321 -5.13 10.10 -0.45
C GLY A 321 -4.05 9.03 -0.54
N ILE A 322 -3.00 9.16 0.29
CA ILE A 322 -1.91 8.18 0.43
C ILE A 322 -1.92 7.67 1.87
N TRP A 323 -1.95 6.37 2.07
CA TRP A 323 -1.97 5.82 3.44
C TRP A 323 -0.58 5.49 3.91
N VAL A 324 -0.33 5.76 5.19
CA VAL A 324 0.97 5.52 5.80
C VAL A 324 0.78 4.57 6.97
N TYR A 325 1.49 3.45 6.91
CA TYR A 325 1.53 2.46 7.97
C TYR A 325 2.91 2.46 8.60
N ILE A 326 2.98 2.67 9.92
CA ILE A 326 4.24 2.78 10.65
C ILE A 326 4.32 1.63 11.65
N ASP A 327 5.21 0.68 11.36
CA ASP A 327 5.60 -0.41 12.23
C ASP A 327 6.70 0.07 13.18
N ASP A 328 6.34 0.26 14.44
CA ASP A 328 7.29 0.56 15.53
C ASP A 328 7.38 -0.58 16.54
N GLY A 329 7.27 -1.82 16.05
CA GLY A 329 7.32 -3.05 16.81
C GLY A 329 5.93 -3.69 16.94
N TRP A 330 5.24 -3.90 15.82
CA TRP A 330 3.98 -4.64 15.77
C TRP A 330 4.18 -6.05 16.33
N ASP A 331 3.28 -6.47 17.23
CA ASP A 331 3.42 -7.72 17.99
C ASP A 331 3.48 -8.98 17.10
N ASP A 332 2.92 -8.89 15.90
CA ASP A 332 2.87 -9.96 14.90
C ASP A 332 3.85 -9.75 13.72
N GLY A 333 4.71 -8.73 13.81
CA GLY A 333 5.77 -8.46 12.83
C GLY A 333 6.82 -9.57 12.79
N PRO A 334 7.63 -9.65 11.70
CA PRO A 334 8.77 -10.54 11.67
C PRO A 334 9.80 -10.20 12.76
N VAL A 335 10.80 -11.07 12.95
CA VAL A 335 11.93 -10.74 13.83
C VAL A 335 12.68 -9.55 13.24
N ASN A 336 13.03 -8.58 14.07
CA ASN A 336 13.64 -7.31 13.65
C ASN A 336 12.72 -6.48 12.75
N ALA A 337 11.45 -6.33 13.15
CA ALA A 337 10.46 -5.54 12.44
C ALA A 337 10.06 -4.30 13.26
N GLY A 338 11.01 -3.39 13.48
CA GLY A 338 10.76 -2.13 14.17
C GLY A 338 10.67 -2.19 15.69
N GLY A 339 10.67 -1.01 16.31
CA GLY A 339 10.52 -0.80 17.76
C GLY A 339 11.80 -1.02 18.57
N GLU A 340 12.90 -1.38 17.91
CA GLU A 340 14.12 -1.79 18.58
C GLU A 340 14.95 -0.60 19.02
N LEU A 341 15.79 -0.82 20.03
CA LEU A 341 16.73 0.21 20.49
C LEU A 341 18.16 -0.21 20.17
N VAL A 342 18.70 0.35 19.08
CA VAL A 342 20.08 0.14 18.67
C VAL A 342 21.07 0.77 19.67
N PRO A 343 22.35 0.32 19.73
CA PRO A 343 23.35 0.91 20.60
C PRO A 343 23.51 2.42 20.44
N PHE A 344 23.80 3.12 21.54
CA PHE A 344 24.03 4.57 21.48
C PHE A 344 25.31 4.88 20.69
N ILE A 345 25.18 5.77 19.70
CA ILE A 345 26.28 6.36 18.94
C ILE A 345 26.17 7.88 19.07
N GLU A 346 27.27 8.57 19.41
CA GLU A 346 27.23 10.02 19.63
C GLU A 346 26.87 10.78 18.35
N GLU A 347 27.46 10.39 17.23
CA GLU A 347 27.22 10.96 15.91
C GLU A 347 27.33 9.81 14.91
N MET A 348 26.24 9.56 14.19
CA MET A 348 26.24 8.63 13.08
C MET A 348 26.82 9.33 11.86
N ASP A 349 27.87 8.74 11.33
CA ASP A 349 28.49 9.18 10.09
C ASP A 349 27.87 8.43 8.92
N ASP A 350 27.14 9.18 8.10
CA ASP A 350 26.42 8.68 6.93
C ASP A 350 27.24 8.83 5.64
N VAL A 351 28.40 9.52 5.67
CA VAL A 351 29.21 9.87 4.48
C VAL A 351 30.46 9.00 4.35
N LEU A 352 31.32 8.96 5.38
CA LEU A 352 32.55 8.15 5.33
C LEU A 352 32.37 6.81 6.04
N GLY A 353 31.64 6.82 7.16
CA GLY A 353 31.44 5.68 8.04
C GLY A 353 30.30 4.74 7.62
N GLY A 354 29.27 5.26 6.94
CA GLY A 354 28.10 4.49 6.47
C GLY A 354 27.45 3.63 7.55
N GLN A 355 27.43 4.11 8.81
CA GLN A 355 27.14 3.24 9.96
C GLN A 355 25.73 2.65 9.95
N VAL A 356 24.78 3.31 9.29
CA VAL A 356 23.41 2.83 9.13
C VAL A 356 23.35 1.46 8.46
N LYS A 357 24.32 1.12 7.59
CA LYS A 357 24.36 -0.18 6.91
C LYS A 357 24.33 -1.35 7.88
N ALA A 358 25.02 -1.25 9.01
CA ALA A 358 25.03 -2.32 10.00
C ALA A 358 23.64 -2.57 10.62
N PHE A 359 22.81 -1.53 10.73
CA PHE A 359 21.44 -1.65 11.22
C PHE A 359 20.51 -2.12 10.11
N TYR A 360 20.67 -1.62 8.89
CA TYR A 360 19.92 -2.13 7.73
C TYR A 360 20.11 -3.65 7.51
N ASP A 361 21.32 -4.17 7.68
CA ASP A 361 21.60 -5.59 7.48
C ASP A 361 21.13 -6.49 8.64
N HIS A 362 20.86 -5.93 9.83
CA HIS A 362 20.70 -6.73 11.07
C HIS A 362 19.50 -6.35 11.94
N ASN A 363 18.84 -5.24 11.67
CA ASN A 363 17.70 -4.69 12.40
C ASN A 363 16.51 -4.36 11.49
N PHE A 364 16.72 -4.27 10.18
CA PHE A 364 15.63 -4.15 9.22
C PHE A 364 15.32 -5.52 8.61
N ALA A 365 14.13 -6.05 8.86
CA ALA A 365 13.73 -7.39 8.44
C ALA A 365 13.85 -7.57 6.92
N ASP A 366 14.41 -8.71 6.49
CA ASP A 366 14.61 -8.98 5.05
C ASP A 366 13.27 -9.06 4.29
N GLU A 367 12.21 -9.55 4.94
CA GLU A 367 10.84 -9.60 4.38
C GLU A 367 10.20 -8.21 4.22
N ARG A 368 10.83 -7.16 4.78
CA ARG A 368 10.36 -5.77 4.68
C ARG A 368 11.13 -4.98 3.64
N LYS A 369 12.31 -5.43 3.22
CA LYS A 369 13.13 -4.76 2.19
C LYS A 369 12.44 -4.86 0.84
N GLY A 370 12.42 -3.75 0.10
CA GLY A 370 11.60 -3.63 -1.11
C GLY A 370 10.23 -3.02 -0.81
N ILE A 371 9.63 -3.29 0.35
CA ILE A 371 8.26 -2.81 0.66
C ILE A 371 8.28 -1.61 1.61
N PHE A 372 9.11 -1.68 2.66
CA PHE A 372 9.16 -0.68 3.74
C PHE A 372 10.32 0.28 3.53
N ARG A 373 10.13 1.50 4.03
CA ARG A 373 11.22 2.44 4.29
C ARG A 373 11.70 2.28 5.73
N TYR A 374 13.00 2.16 5.94
CA TYR A 374 13.59 2.00 7.27
C TYR A 374 13.93 3.35 7.90
N VAL A 375 13.26 3.72 8.99
CA VAL A 375 13.43 5.00 9.70
C VAL A 375 14.11 4.77 11.05
N LEU A 376 15.37 5.19 11.16
CA LEU A 376 16.15 5.07 12.40
C LEU A 376 16.24 6.42 13.15
N ILE A 377 15.71 6.45 14.37
CA ILE A 377 15.73 7.65 15.22
C ILE A 377 16.93 7.63 16.16
N VAL A 378 17.88 8.53 15.92
CA VAL A 378 19.20 8.49 16.55
C VAL A 378 19.52 9.74 17.37
N ASN A 379 20.68 9.75 18.03
CA ASN A 379 21.14 10.94 18.74
C ASN A 379 21.48 12.06 17.75
N SER A 380 22.41 11.83 16.82
CA SER A 380 22.84 12.83 15.83
C SER A 380 23.08 12.17 14.48
N ALA A 381 22.27 12.53 13.49
CA ALA A 381 22.29 12.26 12.05
C ALA A 381 21.16 13.12 11.43
N ALA A 382 21.06 13.27 10.11
CA ALA A 382 19.88 13.90 9.50
C ALA A 382 19.87 13.73 7.97
N TRP A 383 19.86 12.50 7.45
CA TRP A 383 19.85 12.28 6.00
C TRP A 383 19.09 11.01 5.65
N ILE A 384 18.51 10.98 4.46
CA ILE A 384 18.29 9.75 3.72
C ILE A 384 19.64 9.16 3.32
N THR A 385 19.79 7.84 3.32
CA THR A 385 21.08 7.22 2.98
C THR A 385 20.85 5.83 2.42
N PRO A 386 21.18 5.55 1.14
CA PRO A 386 21.01 4.23 0.54
C PRO A 386 22.06 3.25 1.12
N PRO A 387 21.68 2.24 1.93
CA PRO A 387 22.65 1.30 2.51
C PRO A 387 23.04 0.18 1.53
N GLN A 388 22.23 -0.01 0.50
CA GLN A 388 22.41 -0.94 -0.60
C GLN A 388 22.08 -0.23 -1.91
N TYR A 389 22.91 -0.42 -2.94
CA TYR A 389 22.79 0.26 -4.24
C TYR A 389 22.63 1.79 -4.07
N ASN A 390 21.80 2.44 -4.89
CA ASN A 390 21.46 3.85 -4.74
C ASN A 390 19.94 4.06 -4.50
N SER A 391 19.30 3.11 -3.81
CA SER A 391 17.86 3.12 -3.51
C SER A 391 17.58 3.86 -2.20
N PHE A 392 16.75 4.90 -2.26
CA PHE A 392 16.50 5.83 -1.16
C PHE A 392 15.43 5.29 -0.18
N ASP A 393 15.72 4.14 0.43
CA ASP A 393 14.81 3.39 1.30
C ASP A 393 15.07 3.57 2.80
N THR A 394 16.13 4.28 3.20
CA THR A 394 16.58 4.34 4.60
C THR A 394 16.82 5.77 5.07
N ILE A 395 16.24 6.13 6.21
CA ILE A 395 16.17 7.50 6.75
C ILE A 395 16.73 7.55 8.18
N ASN A 396 17.73 8.41 8.42
CA ASN A 396 18.33 8.60 9.74
C ASN A 396 17.99 9.98 10.34
N ILE A 397 17.23 10.00 11.44
CA ILE A 397 16.81 11.26 12.07
C ILE A 397 17.41 11.44 13.46
N GLY A 398 18.37 12.36 13.55
CA GLY A 398 18.95 12.81 14.82
C GLY A 398 18.01 13.68 15.64
N THR A 399 17.93 13.39 16.94
CA THR A 399 17.00 14.04 17.89
C THR A 399 17.70 14.77 19.04
N ASN A 400 19.03 14.86 19.05
CA ASN A 400 19.83 15.49 20.10
C ASN A 400 19.27 16.87 20.51
N LYS A 401 18.92 17.02 21.80
CA LYS A 401 18.30 18.24 22.34
C LYS A 401 19.08 19.52 22.03
N ARG A 402 20.42 19.48 22.06
CA ARG A 402 21.25 20.67 21.84
C ARG A 402 21.24 21.07 20.38
N LEU A 403 21.40 20.11 19.46
CA LEU A 403 21.39 20.36 18.02
C LEU A 403 20.02 20.85 17.56
N VAL A 404 18.95 20.12 17.92
CA VAL A 404 17.58 20.48 17.57
C VAL A 404 17.20 21.85 18.14
N ARG A 405 17.63 22.18 19.37
CA ARG A 405 17.40 23.52 19.93
C ARG A 405 18.16 24.62 19.18
N LYS A 406 19.41 24.36 18.78
CA LYS A 406 20.23 25.31 18.03
C LYS A 406 19.64 25.60 16.65
N SER A 407 19.20 24.55 15.93
CA SER A 407 18.70 24.67 14.55
C SER A 407 17.25 25.16 14.48
N TYR A 408 16.38 24.74 15.41
CA TYR A 408 14.93 24.96 15.30
C TYR A 408 14.32 25.78 16.45
N GLY A 409 15.11 26.22 17.44
CA GLY A 409 14.59 26.97 18.59
C GLY A 409 13.57 26.16 19.41
N VAL A 410 13.89 24.89 19.66
CA VAL A 410 13.02 23.94 20.35
C VAL A 410 13.23 23.94 21.86
N PHE A 411 12.16 24.18 22.62
CA PHE A 411 12.19 24.27 24.09
C PHE A 411 11.14 23.40 24.79
N THR A 412 10.23 22.77 24.05
CA THR A 412 9.13 21.98 24.62
C THR A 412 9.09 20.58 24.00
N PRO A 413 8.67 19.54 24.74
CA PRO A 413 8.51 18.20 24.18
C PRO A 413 7.57 18.16 22.98
N ARG A 414 6.46 18.93 23.03
CA ARG A 414 5.51 19.06 21.91
C ARG A 414 6.23 19.48 20.62
N TYR A 415 6.99 20.58 20.70
CA TYR A 415 7.61 21.12 19.50
C TYR A 415 8.81 20.28 19.05
N HIS A 416 9.45 19.55 19.96
CA HIS A 416 10.46 18.55 19.60
C HIS A 416 9.87 17.43 18.73
N ARG A 417 8.67 16.94 19.08
CA ARG A 417 7.91 15.96 18.28
C ARG A 417 7.42 16.50 16.94
N VAL A 418 6.95 17.75 16.90
CA VAL A 418 6.62 18.41 15.63
C VAL A 418 7.86 18.51 14.73
N VAL A 419 9.02 18.88 15.28
CA VAL A 419 10.27 18.93 14.50
C VAL A 419 10.74 17.55 14.07
N LEU A 420 10.54 16.52 14.89
CA LEU A 420 10.79 15.15 14.47
C LEU A 420 9.93 14.77 13.25
N ALA A 421 8.62 15.03 13.29
CA ALA A 421 7.74 14.79 12.14
C ALA A 421 8.18 15.58 10.90
N LYS A 422 8.49 16.88 11.04
CA LYS A 422 9.00 17.70 9.92
C LYS A 422 10.23 17.07 9.25
N LYS A 423 11.20 16.61 10.06
CA LYS A 423 12.41 15.98 9.55
C LYS A 423 12.09 14.67 8.83
N VAL A 424 11.22 13.82 9.39
CA VAL A 424 10.82 12.57 8.73
C VAL A 424 10.11 12.85 7.40
N ILE A 425 9.17 13.80 7.36
CA ILE A 425 8.49 14.18 6.10
C ILE A 425 9.51 14.73 5.09
N HIS A 426 10.45 15.56 5.53
CA HIS A 426 11.52 16.06 4.66
C HIS A 426 12.32 14.91 4.00
N GLU A 427 12.85 13.98 4.79
CA GLU A 427 13.62 12.87 4.21
C GLU A 427 12.72 11.90 3.40
N LEU A 428 11.46 11.72 3.80
CA LEU A 428 10.49 10.98 2.99
C LEU A 428 10.31 11.63 1.60
N GLY A 429 10.40 12.95 1.50
CA GLY A 429 10.36 13.69 0.24
C GLY A 429 11.40 13.19 -0.76
N HIS A 430 12.63 12.94 -0.30
CA HIS A 430 13.68 12.34 -1.14
C HIS A 430 13.35 10.88 -1.51
N SER A 431 12.79 10.10 -0.59
CA SER A 431 12.34 8.71 -0.84
C SER A 431 11.16 8.59 -1.80
N ILE A 432 10.55 9.73 -2.17
CA ILE A 432 9.45 9.84 -3.13
C ILE A 432 9.79 10.81 -4.27
N GLY A 433 11.09 11.05 -4.52
CA GLY A 433 11.56 11.65 -5.77
C GLY A 433 11.86 13.15 -5.74
N LEU A 434 11.63 13.84 -4.63
CA LEU A 434 11.97 15.26 -4.49
C LEU A 434 13.47 15.42 -4.23
N MET A 435 14.24 15.60 -5.30
CA MET A 435 15.71 15.63 -5.25
C MET A 435 16.28 17.02 -5.54
N PRO A 436 17.30 17.49 -4.81
CA PRO A 436 17.89 18.83 -5.03
C PRO A 436 18.57 18.97 -6.40
N SER A 437 19.00 17.87 -7.01
CA SER A 437 19.63 17.81 -8.33
C SER A 437 18.66 18.15 -9.48
N SER A 438 17.40 17.74 -9.37
CA SER A 438 16.37 17.90 -10.40
C SER A 438 15.29 18.92 -10.04
N PHE A 439 15.08 19.16 -8.74
CA PHE A 439 13.98 19.96 -8.21
C PHE A 439 14.49 21.20 -7.47
N ALA A 440 14.39 22.36 -8.12
CA ALA A 440 14.85 23.62 -7.54
C ALA A 440 14.09 23.97 -6.25
N GLY A 441 14.85 24.21 -5.17
CA GLY A 441 14.34 24.66 -3.88
C GLY A 441 14.44 23.60 -2.79
N VAL A 442 14.44 22.32 -3.19
CA VAL A 442 14.74 21.22 -2.28
C VAL A 442 16.09 21.46 -1.60
N ASP A 443 16.12 21.26 -0.29
CA ASP A 443 17.26 21.45 0.61
C ASP A 443 17.83 22.87 0.71
N ILE A 444 17.10 23.87 0.19
CA ILE A 444 17.54 25.25 0.29
C ILE A 444 17.56 25.74 1.74
N LYS A 445 18.58 26.53 2.08
CA LYS A 445 18.76 27.15 3.39
C LYS A 445 19.36 28.54 3.25
N LYS A 446 19.52 29.28 4.34
CA LYS A 446 20.29 30.53 4.27
C LYS A 446 21.73 30.25 3.82
N PRO A 447 22.38 31.15 3.06
CA PRO A 447 23.74 30.91 2.57
C PRO A 447 24.71 30.63 3.73
N VAL A 448 25.23 29.41 3.81
CA VAL A 448 26.29 28.99 4.72
C VAL A 448 27.36 28.27 3.90
N GLY A 449 28.29 29.03 3.31
CA GLY A 449 29.33 28.48 2.42
C GLY A 449 28.85 28.25 0.98
N ILE A 450 29.53 27.35 0.26
CA ILE A 450 29.36 27.06 -1.18
C ILE A 450 28.51 25.80 -1.37
N ARG A 451 27.39 25.63 -0.64
CA ARG A 451 26.72 24.32 -0.62
C ARG A 451 25.68 24.12 -1.73
N TYR A 452 24.77 25.06 -2.04
CA TYR A 452 23.69 24.88 -3.05
C TYR A 452 23.05 26.22 -3.45
N PRO A 453 22.30 26.30 -4.57
CA PRO A 453 22.83 26.20 -5.93
C PRO A 453 23.48 27.53 -6.39
N SER A 454 24.42 27.45 -7.33
CA SER A 454 25.01 28.58 -8.03
C SER A 454 23.98 29.25 -8.94
N MET A 455 23.15 30.10 -8.36
CA MET A 455 22.18 30.94 -9.05
C MET A 455 22.37 32.42 -8.72
N PRO A 456 21.78 33.34 -9.51
CA PRO A 456 21.75 34.75 -9.15
C PRO A 456 21.19 34.96 -7.75
N ALA A 457 21.79 35.86 -6.96
CA ALA A 457 21.40 36.08 -5.58
C ALA A 457 19.92 36.46 -5.40
N GLN A 458 19.32 37.11 -6.40
CA GLN A 458 17.90 37.44 -6.40
C GLN A 458 17.03 36.18 -6.49
N ASP A 459 17.37 35.27 -7.40
CA ASP A 459 16.64 34.00 -7.59
C ASP A 459 16.78 33.11 -6.35
N TYR A 460 17.98 33.12 -5.74
CA TYR A 460 18.21 32.42 -4.47
C TYR A 460 17.32 32.94 -3.35
N GLU A 461 17.27 34.27 -3.17
CA GLU A 461 16.42 34.88 -2.14
C GLU A 461 14.94 34.66 -2.43
N SER A 462 14.51 34.68 -3.69
CA SER A 462 13.14 34.32 -4.08
C SER A 462 12.84 32.87 -3.75
N LEU A 463 13.66 31.91 -4.18
CA LEU A 463 13.47 30.50 -3.88
C LEU A 463 13.49 30.22 -2.37
N LEU A 464 14.40 30.86 -1.64
CA LEU A 464 14.50 30.71 -0.18
C LEU A 464 13.24 31.20 0.53
N ASN A 465 12.63 32.30 0.07
CA ASN A 465 11.50 32.93 0.74
C ASN A 465 10.13 32.47 0.21
N ASP A 466 10.03 32.11 -1.07
CA ASP A 466 8.75 31.81 -1.73
C ASP A 466 8.45 30.30 -1.74
N TYR A 467 9.47 29.43 -1.74
CA TYR A 467 9.28 27.96 -1.68
C TYR A 467 8.88 27.50 -0.26
N HIS A 468 7.58 27.50 0.04
CA HIS A 468 7.04 27.18 1.38
C HIS A 468 6.80 25.68 1.53
N SER A 469 7.87 24.93 1.77
CA SER A 469 7.86 23.47 1.91
C SER A 469 8.69 23.01 3.11
N VAL A 470 8.39 21.83 3.68
CA VAL A 470 9.33 21.16 4.59
C VAL A 470 10.64 20.79 3.90
N MET A 471 10.68 20.68 2.57
CA MET A 471 11.92 20.53 1.79
C MET A 471 12.83 21.76 1.87
N ASN A 472 12.31 22.92 2.32
CA ASN A 472 13.09 24.14 2.55
C ASN A 472 13.49 24.26 4.04
N TYR A 473 14.77 24.03 4.35
CA TYR A 473 15.31 24.11 5.72
C TYR A 473 15.07 25.47 6.41
N TYR A 474 15.04 26.56 5.65
CA TYR A 474 14.75 27.88 6.22
C TYR A 474 13.32 27.97 6.72
N TRP A 475 12.34 27.51 5.94
CA TRP A 475 10.95 27.48 6.38
C TRP A 475 10.69 26.43 7.45
N MET A 476 11.34 25.26 7.37
CA MET A 476 11.28 24.23 8.42
C MET A 476 11.68 24.80 9.79
N GLY A 477 12.73 25.65 9.83
CA GLY A 477 13.22 26.34 11.03
C GLY A 477 12.41 27.57 11.45
N LYS A 478 11.89 28.34 10.48
CA LYS A 478 11.20 29.62 10.71
C LYS A 478 9.73 29.44 11.07
N ASP A 479 9.00 28.62 10.32
CA ASP A 479 7.58 28.38 10.55
C ASP A 479 7.39 27.21 11.51
N ARG A 480 6.80 27.48 12.67
CA ARG A 480 6.59 26.48 13.72
C ARG A 480 5.42 25.54 13.43
N LYS A 481 4.60 25.83 12.42
CA LYS A 481 3.39 25.08 12.06
C LYS A 481 3.54 24.28 10.76
N LEU A 482 4.48 24.64 9.89
CA LEU A 482 4.75 23.93 8.64
C LEU A 482 5.13 22.47 8.91
N VAL A 483 4.35 21.52 8.41
CA VAL A 483 4.60 20.06 8.46
C VAL A 483 4.15 19.44 7.13
N ASP A 484 4.29 20.18 6.03
CA ASP A 484 3.69 19.87 4.73
C ASP A 484 4.68 20.19 3.62
N TYR A 485 4.53 19.54 2.47
CA TYR A 485 5.20 19.96 1.25
C TYR A 485 4.53 21.20 0.66
N SER A 486 5.16 21.84 -0.33
CA SER A 486 4.54 22.97 -1.00
C SER A 486 3.36 22.51 -1.86
N ASP A 487 2.30 23.32 -1.86
CA ASP A 487 1.15 23.22 -2.76
C ASP A 487 1.28 24.17 -3.98
N GLY A 488 2.44 24.83 -4.14
CA GLY A 488 2.71 25.78 -5.21
C GLY A 488 1.94 27.10 -5.10
N SER A 489 1.30 27.38 -3.96
CA SER A 489 0.42 28.55 -3.79
C SER A 489 1.13 29.91 -3.92
N ASN A 490 2.46 29.99 -3.73
CA ASN A 490 3.22 31.23 -3.99
C ASN A 490 3.61 31.39 -5.47
N GLY A 491 3.38 30.36 -6.29
CA GLY A 491 3.49 30.39 -7.75
C GLY A 491 4.89 30.18 -8.32
N ALA A 492 4.89 29.73 -9.58
CA ALA A 492 6.12 29.53 -10.36
C ALA A 492 6.88 30.85 -10.62
N PRO A 493 8.22 30.81 -10.73
CA PRO A 493 9.07 29.61 -10.74
C PRO A 493 9.63 29.23 -9.36
N TYR A 494 9.32 29.97 -8.30
CA TYR A 494 10.01 29.85 -7.00
C TYR A 494 9.23 29.08 -5.94
N ASP A 495 8.02 28.66 -6.26
CA ASP A 495 7.22 27.75 -5.44
C ASP A 495 6.48 26.79 -6.38
N GLN A 496 6.82 25.52 -6.28
CA GLN A 496 6.25 24.45 -7.09
C GLN A 496 5.39 23.57 -6.19
N ASP A 497 4.32 23.00 -6.76
CA ASP A 497 3.47 22.04 -6.06
C ASP A 497 4.22 20.71 -5.92
N ASP A 498 4.88 20.51 -4.79
CA ASP A 498 5.66 19.31 -4.52
C ASP A 498 4.79 18.05 -4.61
N TRP A 499 3.55 18.11 -4.12
CA TRP A 499 2.61 16.99 -4.12
C TRP A 499 2.28 16.52 -5.54
N ALA A 500 2.19 17.44 -6.50
CA ALA A 500 1.99 17.10 -7.91
C ALA A 500 3.21 16.41 -8.57
N HIS A 501 4.36 16.38 -7.89
CA HIS A 501 5.62 15.88 -8.44
C HIS A 501 6.23 14.69 -7.68
N ILE A 502 5.56 14.18 -6.63
CA ILE A 502 6.05 12.97 -5.95
C ILE A 502 5.88 11.72 -6.82
N TYR A 503 6.82 10.80 -6.68
CA TYR A 503 6.80 9.46 -7.27
C TYR A 503 7.15 8.44 -6.19
N LEU A 504 6.12 7.78 -5.65
CA LEU A 504 6.26 6.86 -4.51
C LEU A 504 7.26 5.71 -4.75
N PRO A 505 7.38 5.10 -5.94
CA PRO A 505 8.35 4.02 -6.20
C PRO A 505 9.82 4.43 -6.11
N THR A 506 10.15 5.71 -5.93
CA THR A 506 11.55 6.20 -5.91
C THR A 506 12.43 5.41 -4.94
N PHE A 507 11.90 4.98 -3.80
CA PHE A 507 12.64 4.22 -2.79
C PHE A 507 13.19 2.87 -3.27
N GLN A 508 12.60 2.26 -4.31
CA GLN A 508 13.08 1.00 -4.91
C GLN A 508 13.94 1.23 -6.16
N THR A 509 13.94 2.44 -6.72
CA THR A 509 14.71 2.77 -7.91
C THR A 509 16.06 3.37 -7.54
N ASP A 510 17.06 3.21 -8.42
CA ASP A 510 18.31 3.94 -8.26
C ASP A 510 18.03 5.44 -8.41
N ALA A 511 18.36 6.20 -7.37
CA ALA A 511 18.27 7.66 -7.40
C ALA A 511 19.17 8.24 -8.50
N VAL A 512 18.74 9.37 -9.06
CA VAL A 512 19.47 10.10 -10.12
C VAL A 512 20.73 10.81 -9.63
N ASN A 513 20.96 10.83 -8.31
CA ASN A 513 22.13 11.39 -7.65
C ASN A 513 22.45 10.57 -6.38
N TYR A 514 23.66 10.74 -5.85
CA TYR A 514 24.05 10.17 -4.57
C TYR A 514 23.88 11.19 -3.45
N GLU A 515 23.22 10.80 -2.36
CA GLU A 515 23.07 11.63 -1.17
C GLU A 515 24.41 11.78 -0.44
N GLU A 516 24.83 13.03 -0.19
CA GLU A 516 26.07 13.38 0.52
C GLU A 516 27.33 12.62 0.08
N SER A 517 27.58 12.56 -1.23
CA SER A 517 28.79 11.93 -1.77
C SER A 517 30.09 12.59 -1.23
N VAL A 518 31.18 11.81 -1.17
CA VAL A 518 32.45 12.25 -0.55
C VAL A 518 33.19 13.29 -1.41
N ASP A 519 33.02 13.20 -2.72
CA ASP A 519 33.81 13.89 -3.74
C ASP A 519 33.01 14.79 -4.68
N GLU A 520 31.69 14.63 -4.74
CA GLU A 520 30.78 15.41 -5.59
C GLU A 520 29.67 16.08 -4.77
N THR A 521 29.24 17.26 -5.21
CA THR A 521 28.05 17.96 -4.70
C THR A 521 26.84 17.70 -5.62
N PHE A 522 25.62 18.02 -5.16
CA PHE A 522 24.42 17.88 -6.01
C PHE A 522 24.51 18.65 -7.34
N GLU A 523 25.32 19.70 -7.42
CA GLU A 523 25.53 20.48 -8.65
C GLU A 523 26.55 19.84 -9.62
N ASP A 524 27.38 18.92 -9.13
CA ASP A 524 28.41 18.28 -9.93
C ASP A 524 27.86 17.09 -10.74
N PHE A 525 26.67 16.56 -10.36
CA PHE A 525 26.05 15.43 -11.05
C PHE A 525 25.46 15.84 -12.40
N GLU A 526 25.90 15.16 -13.46
CA GLU A 526 25.17 15.13 -14.71
C GLU A 526 24.05 14.08 -14.59
N ILE A 527 22.79 14.51 -14.62
CA ILE A 527 21.64 13.61 -14.58
C ILE A 527 21.64 12.75 -15.85
N VAL A 528 21.95 11.47 -15.70
CA VAL A 528 21.85 10.48 -16.77
C VAL A 528 20.45 9.87 -16.74
N ASN A 529 19.70 10.08 -17.82
CA ASN A 529 18.36 9.51 -17.98
C ASN A 529 18.24 8.84 -19.36
N ASP A 530 19.03 7.78 -19.56
CA ASP A 530 19.02 6.95 -20.76
C ASP A 530 18.04 5.76 -20.63
N TYR A 531 17.00 5.89 -19.80
CA TYR A 531 16.01 4.84 -19.60
C TYR A 531 15.37 4.44 -20.93
N GLN A 532 15.59 3.19 -21.33
CA GLN A 532 15.17 2.66 -22.63
C GLN A 532 13.66 2.31 -22.68
N GLY A 533 12.91 2.64 -21.64
CA GLY A 533 11.52 2.26 -21.46
C GLY A 533 11.34 0.76 -21.19
N VAL A 534 10.11 0.28 -21.35
CA VAL A 534 9.72 -1.12 -21.14
C VAL A 534 10.40 -2.03 -22.17
N GLN A 535 11.19 -2.99 -21.68
CA GLN A 535 11.88 -4.00 -22.49
C GLN A 535 11.40 -5.39 -22.11
N LEU A 536 10.55 -5.98 -22.95
CA LEU A 536 9.90 -7.26 -22.67
C LEU A 536 10.17 -8.26 -23.80
N LYS A 537 10.84 -9.36 -23.48
CA LYS A 537 11.10 -10.42 -24.44
C LYS A 537 9.78 -11.09 -24.85
N GLY A 538 9.53 -11.21 -26.15
CA GLY A 538 8.30 -11.82 -26.67
C GLY A 538 7.11 -10.87 -26.74
N TRP A 539 7.26 -9.60 -26.31
CA TRP A 539 6.22 -8.59 -26.38
C TRP A 539 6.61 -7.46 -27.33
N THR A 540 5.61 -6.81 -27.94
CA THR A 540 5.85 -5.68 -28.85
C THR A 540 4.90 -4.53 -28.54
N TYR A 541 5.46 -3.32 -28.44
CA TYR A 541 4.69 -2.09 -28.26
C TYR A 541 3.77 -1.83 -29.46
N ASP A 542 2.51 -1.49 -29.19
CA ASP A 542 1.51 -1.14 -30.20
C ASP A 542 1.00 0.29 -30.01
N GLN A 543 1.56 1.22 -30.79
CA GLN A 543 1.22 2.63 -30.76
C GLN A 543 -0.25 2.91 -31.13
N ASN A 544 -0.82 2.13 -32.06
CA ASN A 544 -2.17 2.35 -32.54
C ASN A 544 -3.21 1.98 -31.48
N LEU A 545 -3.04 0.82 -30.82
CA LEU A 545 -3.90 0.43 -29.71
C LEU A 545 -3.76 1.40 -28.54
N THR A 546 -2.53 1.81 -28.21
CA THR A 546 -2.27 2.78 -27.15
C THR A 546 -3.05 4.07 -27.37
N HIS A 547 -3.02 4.63 -28.59
CA HIS A 547 -3.76 5.85 -28.90
C HIS A 547 -5.28 5.63 -28.97
N GLN A 548 -5.72 4.51 -29.54
CA GLN A 548 -7.15 4.18 -29.66
C GLN A 548 -7.83 4.08 -28.29
N TYR A 549 -7.17 3.44 -27.32
CA TYR A 549 -7.74 3.14 -26.00
C TYR A 549 -7.32 4.11 -24.90
N GLN A 550 -6.57 5.18 -25.21
CA GLN A 550 -5.94 6.06 -24.22
C GLN A 550 -6.86 6.48 -23.07
N GLN A 551 -8.09 6.92 -23.38
CA GLN A 551 -9.06 7.37 -22.36
C GLN A 551 -9.60 6.25 -21.46
N GLU A 552 -9.68 5.03 -21.97
CA GLU A 552 -10.10 3.86 -21.20
C GLU A 552 -8.96 3.37 -20.32
N LEU A 553 -7.73 3.31 -20.87
CA LEU A 553 -6.54 2.87 -20.15
C LEU A 553 -6.22 3.75 -18.95
N THR A 554 -6.42 5.07 -19.04
CA THR A 554 -6.17 5.99 -17.91
C THR A 554 -7.09 5.74 -16.71
N LYS A 555 -8.19 5.00 -16.87
CA LYS A 555 -9.09 4.65 -15.76
C LYS A 555 -8.63 3.42 -14.98
N LEU A 556 -7.60 2.73 -15.47
CA LEU A 556 -7.03 1.53 -14.87
C LEU A 556 -5.84 1.85 -13.95
N VAL A 557 -5.50 3.13 -13.78
CA VAL A 557 -4.34 3.58 -13.00
C VAL A 557 -4.84 4.38 -11.80
N TYR A 558 -4.35 4.04 -10.61
CA TYR A 558 -4.84 4.59 -9.34
C TYR A 558 -3.89 5.62 -8.70
N VAL A 559 -3.06 6.25 -9.53
CA VAL A 559 -2.20 7.39 -9.16
C VAL A 559 -3.05 8.62 -8.83
N LYS A 560 -2.91 9.14 -7.60
CA LYS A 560 -3.77 10.22 -7.07
C LYS A 560 -3.32 11.64 -7.46
N ASN A 561 -2.02 11.85 -7.69
CA ASN A 561 -1.43 13.18 -7.80
C ASN A 561 -1.14 13.64 -9.24
N ALA A 562 -1.11 12.73 -10.23
CA ALA A 562 -0.76 13.07 -11.61
C ALA A 562 -1.44 12.17 -12.65
N GLY A 563 -1.58 12.71 -13.87
CA GLY A 563 -1.97 11.88 -15.02
C GLY A 563 -0.81 11.02 -15.50
N CYS A 564 -1.12 9.90 -16.16
CA CYS A 564 -0.11 8.95 -16.65
C CYS A 564 0.00 8.90 -18.17
N ASN A 565 1.22 8.70 -18.67
CA ASN A 565 1.42 8.18 -20.03
C ASN A 565 1.12 6.69 -20.04
N MET A 566 0.50 6.21 -21.12
CA MET A 566 0.09 4.80 -21.25
C MET A 566 0.84 4.14 -22.41
N SER A 567 1.13 2.86 -22.28
CA SER A 567 1.71 2.03 -23.36
C SER A 567 1.11 0.63 -23.36
N VAL A 568 0.66 0.18 -24.53
CA VAL A 568 0.12 -1.18 -24.73
C VAL A 568 1.17 -2.06 -25.41
N PHE A 569 1.42 -3.24 -24.84
CA PHE A 569 2.28 -4.27 -25.39
C PHE A 569 1.47 -5.53 -25.71
N ILE A 570 1.75 -6.15 -26.87
CA ILE A 570 1.08 -7.37 -27.33
C ILE A 570 2.06 -8.54 -27.23
N ASN A 571 1.57 -9.67 -26.71
CA ASN A 571 2.30 -10.93 -26.68
C ASN A 571 2.40 -11.54 -28.08
N MET A 572 3.63 -11.76 -28.54
CA MET A 572 3.94 -12.36 -29.84
C MET A 572 4.11 -13.88 -29.77
N GLU A 573 4.30 -14.44 -28.57
CA GLU A 573 4.53 -15.86 -28.31
C GLU A 573 3.22 -16.55 -27.90
N LYS A 574 2.17 -16.43 -28.73
CA LYS A 574 0.87 -17.07 -28.47
C LYS A 574 1.03 -18.59 -28.30
N GLY A 575 0.56 -19.14 -27.18
CA GLY A 575 0.35 -20.58 -27.03
C GLY A 575 1.01 -21.28 -25.84
N LEU A 576 1.43 -20.57 -24.80
CA LEU A 576 1.80 -21.18 -23.51
C LEU A 576 0.85 -20.64 -22.43
N ASN A 577 0.01 -21.52 -21.87
CA ASN A 577 -0.90 -21.28 -20.74
C ASN A 577 -2.07 -20.33 -20.99
N ASN A 578 -3.03 -20.28 -20.05
CA ASN A 578 -4.21 -19.42 -20.08
C ASN A 578 -3.88 -17.92 -19.90
N SER A 579 -2.68 -17.47 -20.30
CA SER A 579 -2.13 -16.15 -20.00
C SER A 579 -2.75 -15.01 -20.82
N GLN A 580 -2.58 -13.78 -20.37
CA GLN A 580 -3.04 -12.57 -21.05
C GLN A 580 -2.35 -12.31 -22.40
N ASP A 581 -3.07 -11.68 -23.34
CA ASP A 581 -2.56 -11.32 -24.67
C ASP A 581 -1.86 -9.95 -24.69
N ILE A 582 -2.23 -9.06 -23.75
CA ILE A 582 -1.72 -7.70 -23.66
C ILE A 582 -1.28 -7.34 -22.25
N ARG A 583 -0.34 -6.40 -22.19
CA ARG A 583 0.12 -5.72 -20.97
C ARG A 583 0.03 -4.22 -21.17
N ILE A 584 -0.42 -3.51 -20.14
CA ILE A 584 -0.54 -2.06 -20.15
C ILE A 584 0.39 -1.50 -19.09
N TYR A 585 1.26 -0.61 -19.53
CA TYR A 585 2.19 0.10 -18.67
C TYR A 585 1.75 1.55 -18.51
N ALA A 586 1.93 2.09 -17.31
CA ALA A 586 1.72 3.48 -16.97
C ALA A 586 3.03 4.13 -16.50
N MET A 587 3.20 5.41 -16.82
CA MET A 587 4.31 6.22 -16.31
C MET A 587 3.75 7.58 -15.85
N PRO A 588 3.79 7.91 -14.55
CA PRO A 588 3.27 9.17 -14.02
C PRO A 588 3.99 10.41 -14.60
N ASN A 589 3.22 11.46 -14.89
CA ASN A 589 3.74 12.73 -15.39
C ASN A 589 4.05 13.70 -14.23
N VAL A 590 5.17 13.47 -13.55
CA VAL A 590 5.57 14.17 -12.31
C VAL A 590 6.94 14.87 -12.45
N SER A 591 7.32 15.24 -13.68
CA SER A 591 8.57 15.97 -13.96
C SER A 591 8.71 17.23 -13.09
N PRO A 592 9.87 17.49 -12.46
CA PRO A 592 11.19 16.99 -12.85
C PRO A 592 11.62 15.67 -12.19
N THR A 593 10.75 15.07 -11.37
CA THR A 593 11.01 13.77 -10.76
C THR A 593 11.15 12.70 -11.83
N HIS A 594 12.15 11.83 -11.67
CA HIS A 594 12.39 10.72 -12.57
C HIS A 594 11.37 9.60 -12.32
N THR A 595 10.74 9.09 -13.37
CA THR A 595 9.74 8.02 -13.30
C THR A 595 10.03 6.89 -14.26
N LEU A 596 9.56 5.70 -13.89
CA LEU A 596 9.65 4.48 -14.68
C LEU A 596 8.25 4.02 -15.11
N TRP A 597 8.21 3.05 -16.02
CA TRP A 597 6.97 2.40 -16.42
C TRP A 597 6.64 1.24 -15.48
N SER A 598 5.45 1.26 -14.88
CA SER A 598 4.89 0.15 -14.09
C SER A 598 3.80 -0.59 -14.87
N LEU A 599 3.70 -1.91 -14.73
CA LEU A 599 2.62 -2.70 -15.30
C LEU A 599 1.37 -2.48 -14.44
N VAL A 600 0.30 -1.94 -15.02
CA VAL A 600 -0.91 -1.56 -14.26
C VAL A 600 -2.12 -2.45 -14.57
N ALA A 601 -2.12 -3.11 -15.71
CA ALA A 601 -3.24 -3.95 -16.14
C ALA A 601 -2.82 -4.93 -17.22
N GLN A 602 -3.59 -6.02 -17.31
CA GLN A 602 -3.42 -7.06 -18.32
C GLN A 602 -4.79 -7.46 -18.88
N GLY A 603 -4.81 -8.02 -20.10
CA GLY A 603 -6.06 -8.39 -20.73
C GLY A 603 -5.92 -9.22 -21.99
N LYS A 604 -7.05 -9.49 -22.62
CA LYS A 604 -7.14 -10.26 -23.87
C LYS A 604 -7.30 -9.33 -25.07
N LEU A 605 -6.82 -9.79 -26.22
CA LEU A 605 -6.93 -9.08 -27.49
C LEU A 605 -7.57 -9.99 -28.54
N ASN A 606 -8.79 -9.64 -28.92
CA ASN A 606 -9.56 -10.45 -29.85
C ASN A 606 -9.07 -10.30 -31.31
N SER A 607 -9.65 -11.10 -32.21
CA SER A 607 -9.30 -11.07 -33.65
C SER A 607 -9.62 -9.74 -34.36
N ASN A 608 -10.55 -8.95 -33.82
CA ASN A 608 -10.89 -7.61 -34.31
C ASN A 608 -9.99 -6.51 -33.72
N ARG A 609 -8.99 -6.89 -32.91
CA ARG A 609 -8.10 -5.99 -32.16
C ARG A 609 -8.83 -5.13 -31.13
N GLU A 610 -9.88 -5.66 -30.53
CA GLU A 610 -10.54 -5.05 -29.39
C GLU A 610 -9.95 -5.63 -28.10
N ILE A 611 -9.65 -4.72 -27.17
CA ILE A 611 -9.12 -5.06 -25.84
C ILE A 611 -10.28 -5.40 -24.91
N THR A 612 -10.13 -6.48 -24.14
CA THR A 612 -11.08 -6.84 -23.08
C THR A 612 -10.33 -7.16 -21.79
N PHE A 613 -10.78 -6.57 -20.70
CA PHE A 613 -10.31 -6.85 -19.35
C PHE A 613 -11.25 -7.84 -18.67
N TYR A 614 -10.70 -8.63 -17.75
CA TYR A 614 -11.53 -9.37 -16.83
C TYR A 614 -12.36 -8.41 -15.96
N SER A 615 -13.57 -8.82 -15.64
CA SER A 615 -14.45 -8.07 -14.75
C SER A 615 -15.34 -9.04 -13.99
N LEU A 616 -14.97 -9.30 -12.73
CA LEU A 616 -15.77 -10.11 -11.82
C LEU A 616 -17.21 -9.58 -11.71
N GLN A 617 -17.37 -8.26 -11.61
CA GLN A 617 -18.70 -7.63 -11.54
C GLN A 617 -19.53 -7.89 -12.81
N SER A 618 -18.91 -7.87 -13.99
CA SER A 618 -19.62 -8.15 -15.24
C SER A 618 -20.09 -9.60 -15.30
N ARG A 619 -19.26 -10.55 -14.83
CA ARG A 619 -19.64 -11.97 -14.71
C ARG A 619 -20.81 -12.15 -13.71
N ILE A 620 -20.72 -11.54 -12.53
CA ILE A 620 -21.80 -11.55 -11.53
C ILE A 620 -23.11 -11.02 -12.13
N ASN A 621 -23.06 -9.89 -12.84
CA ASN A 621 -24.23 -9.29 -13.46
C ASN A 621 -24.85 -10.19 -14.54
N GLN A 622 -24.02 -10.85 -15.35
CA GLN A 622 -24.46 -11.80 -16.37
C GLN A 622 -25.20 -12.99 -15.73
N VAL A 623 -24.63 -13.59 -14.69
CA VAL A 623 -25.25 -14.69 -13.94
C VAL A 623 -26.59 -14.26 -13.34
N LYS A 624 -26.63 -13.13 -12.61
CA LYS A 624 -27.86 -12.58 -12.02
C LYS A 624 -28.94 -12.33 -13.09
N GLN A 625 -28.56 -11.86 -14.28
CA GLN A 625 -29.49 -11.64 -15.39
C GLN A 625 -30.06 -12.96 -15.93
N ILE A 626 -29.24 -14.01 -16.06
CA ILE A 626 -29.69 -15.32 -16.53
C ILE A 626 -30.67 -15.92 -15.53
N ILE A 627 -30.33 -15.95 -14.24
CA ILE A 627 -31.19 -16.44 -13.16
C ILE A 627 -32.53 -15.70 -13.15
N SER A 628 -32.52 -14.38 -13.31
CA SER A 628 -33.76 -13.57 -13.34
C SER A 628 -34.65 -13.83 -14.57
N SER A 629 -34.08 -14.43 -15.62
CA SER A 629 -34.77 -14.70 -16.90
C SER A 629 -35.33 -16.12 -17.02
N THR A 630 -34.91 -17.02 -16.13
CA THR A 630 -35.38 -18.41 -15.99
C THR A 630 -36.50 -18.51 -14.95
#